data_AF-A0A925E587-F1
#
_entry.id   AF-A0A925E587-F1
#
_cell.length_a   1.000
_cell.length_b   1.000
_cell.length_c   1.000
_cell.angle_alpha   90.00
_cell.angle_beta   90.00
_cell.angle_gamma   90.00
#
_symmetry.space_group_name_H-M   'P 1'
#
loop_
_entity.id
_entity.type
_entity.pdbx_description
1 polymer ?
#
loop_
_entity_poly.entity_id
_entity_poly.type
_entity_poly.pdbx_seq_one_letter_code
_entity_poly.pdbx_strand_id
1 'polypeptide(L)'
;MLAADKTRSSQLKGIDLYPIYIVSAVLFLLSLGAFAYVVNTLAQAAETYKESSTGTVILGYLNDTGLILPLLAIGFGIWLFQLGLGVYQRKYPSAAWARMLFLWLMVGIVALLIRDLIQIFGGNSSAADMIGSLALWLILILSIGYCMWWLAQNINTAFVGQESLFSASTRTAWNLLVPTVFVLILVAARPLEQTFIASLTDARFASADEVNFVGFDNYAQLLGFRFDRIGCEQDADG
;
A
#
# COMPACT_ATOMS: atom_id res chain seq x y z
N MET A 1 35.72 -15.68 -23.67
CA MET A 1 34.37 -15.89 -23.08
C MET A 1 34.31 -17.12 -22.16
N LEU A 2 34.82 -18.29 -22.55
CA LEU A 2 34.78 -19.53 -21.74
C LEU A 2 35.55 -19.49 -20.39
N ALA A 3 36.63 -18.70 -20.27
CA ALA A 3 37.41 -18.62 -19.03
C ALA A 3 36.72 -17.82 -17.90
N ALA A 4 35.91 -16.80 -18.25
CA ALA A 4 35.19 -15.98 -17.27
C ALA A 4 34.01 -16.74 -16.63
N ASP A 5 33.46 -17.72 -17.35
CA ASP A 5 32.33 -18.54 -16.89
C ASP A 5 32.76 -19.56 -15.82
N LYS A 6 33.95 -20.16 -15.98
CA LYS A 6 34.48 -21.16 -15.04
C LYS A 6 34.86 -20.58 -13.67
N THR A 7 35.36 -19.35 -13.62
CA THR A 7 35.61 -18.63 -12.36
C THR A 7 34.32 -18.24 -11.64
N ARG A 8 33.21 -18.11 -12.37
CA ARG A 8 31.90 -17.72 -11.81
C ARG A 8 31.21 -18.90 -11.13
N SER A 9 31.29 -20.09 -11.74
CA SER A 9 30.73 -21.30 -11.14
C SER A 9 31.46 -21.75 -9.87
N SER A 10 32.77 -21.47 -9.74
CA SER A 10 33.51 -21.74 -8.52
C SER A 10 33.20 -20.75 -7.39
N GLN A 11 32.96 -19.47 -7.70
CA GLN A 11 32.57 -18.45 -6.72
C GLN A 11 31.16 -18.67 -6.15
N LEU A 12 30.24 -19.19 -6.96
CA LEU A 12 28.88 -19.52 -6.51
C LEU A 12 28.80 -20.74 -5.59
N LYS A 13 29.86 -21.56 -5.52
CA LYS A 13 29.86 -22.84 -4.79
C LYS A 13 29.99 -22.70 -3.27
N GLY A 14 30.26 -21.49 -2.76
CA GLY A 14 30.41 -21.20 -1.33
C GLY A 14 29.34 -20.29 -0.73
N ILE A 15 28.31 -19.90 -1.49
CA ILE A 15 27.26 -18.99 -1.00
C ILE A 15 26.03 -19.81 -0.62
N ASP A 16 25.62 -19.74 0.64
CA ASP A 16 24.36 -20.31 1.09
C ASP A 16 23.19 -19.57 0.41
N LEU A 17 22.49 -20.27 -0.48
CA LEU A 17 21.35 -19.73 -1.23
C LEU A 17 20.06 -19.70 -0.40
N TYR A 18 20.05 -20.37 0.76
CA TYR A 18 18.89 -20.50 1.63
C TYR A 18 18.26 -19.16 2.05
N PRO A 19 19.04 -18.11 2.40
CA PRO A 19 18.46 -16.83 2.81
C PRO A 19 17.76 -16.08 1.67
N ILE A 20 18.11 -16.33 0.40
CA ILE A 20 17.38 -15.74 -0.74
C ILE A 20 15.93 -16.24 -0.74
N TYR A 21 15.75 -17.55 -0.51
CA TYR A 21 14.41 -18.13 -0.45
C TYR A 21 13.63 -17.60 0.74
N ILE A 22 14.25 -17.47 1.92
CA ILE A 22 13.60 -16.86 3.10
C ILE A 22 13.14 -15.44 2.78
N VAL A 23 14.02 -14.59 2.25
CA VAL A 23 13.68 -13.20 1.92
C VAL A 23 12.53 -13.14 0.91
N SER A 24 12.58 -13.96 -0.14
CA SER A 24 11.51 -14.01 -1.13
C SER A 24 10.18 -14.50 -0.53
N ALA A 25 10.22 -15.51 0.35
CA ALA A 25 9.05 -16.04 1.03
C ALA A 25 8.42 -15.00 1.96
N VAL A 26 9.23 -14.24 2.71
CA VAL A 26 8.75 -13.14 3.54
C VAL A 26 8.05 -12.07 2.70
N LEU A 27 8.63 -11.68 1.56
CA LEU A 27 7.99 -10.70 0.66
C LEU A 27 6.66 -11.22 0.08
N PHE A 28 6.58 -12.51 -0.25
CA PHE A 28 5.32 -13.13 -0.67
C PHE A 28 4.28 -13.16 0.44
N LEU A 29 4.67 -13.50 1.67
CA LEU A 29 3.78 -13.47 2.82
C LEU A 29 3.26 -12.06 3.10
N LEU A 30 4.11 -11.04 2.99
CA LEU A 30 3.70 -9.64 3.12
C LEU A 30 2.71 -9.22 2.01
N SER A 31 2.96 -9.67 0.78
CA SER A 31 2.04 -9.43 -0.34
C SER A 31 0.67 -10.07 -0.10
N LEU A 32 0.65 -11.35 0.31
CA LEU A 32 -0.59 -12.05 0.68
C LEU A 32 -1.30 -11.36 1.84
N GLY A 33 -0.56 -10.86 2.84
CA GLY A 33 -1.10 -10.08 3.94
C GLY A 33 -1.80 -8.80 3.46
N ALA A 34 -1.22 -8.08 2.49
CA ALA A 34 -1.82 -6.90 1.90
C ALA A 34 -3.14 -7.23 1.18
N PHE A 35 -3.18 -8.32 0.40
CA PHE A 35 -4.43 -8.77 -0.24
C PHE A 35 -5.47 -9.24 0.78
N ALA A 36 -5.06 -9.99 1.79
CA ALA A 36 -5.93 -10.47 2.86
C ALA A 36 -6.54 -9.30 3.65
N TYR A 37 -5.77 -8.23 3.89
CA TYR A 37 -6.28 -7.00 4.50
C TYR A 37 -7.44 -6.42 3.70
N VAL A 38 -7.29 -6.26 2.38
CA VAL A 38 -8.36 -5.74 1.50
C VAL A 38 -9.60 -6.61 1.57
N VAL A 39 -9.44 -7.93 1.45
CA VAL A 39 -10.56 -8.88 1.54
C VAL A 39 -11.25 -8.78 2.90
N ASN A 40 -10.49 -8.65 3.99
CA ASN A 40 -11.04 -8.52 5.32
C ASN A 40 -11.82 -7.21 5.50
N THR A 41 -11.30 -6.07 5.02
CA THR A 41 -12.03 -4.79 5.06
C THR A 41 -13.35 -4.86 4.28
N LEU A 42 -13.36 -5.53 3.13
CA LEU A 42 -14.57 -5.71 2.34
C LEU A 42 -15.58 -6.63 3.04
N ALA A 43 -15.10 -7.72 3.65
CA ALA A 43 -15.95 -8.64 4.39
C ALA A 43 -16.62 -7.98 5.59
N GLN A 44 -15.86 -7.19 6.37
CA GLN A 44 -16.41 -6.43 7.50
C GLN A 44 -17.49 -5.44 7.07
N ALA A 45 -17.28 -4.74 5.95
CA ALA A 45 -18.29 -3.83 5.43
C ALA A 45 -19.54 -4.58 4.96
N ALA A 46 -19.38 -5.72 4.30
CA ALA A 46 -20.51 -6.56 3.87
C ALA A 46 -21.34 -7.08 5.07
N GLU A 47 -20.70 -7.42 6.18
CA GLU A 47 -21.39 -7.83 7.42
C GLU A 47 -22.14 -6.65 8.06
N THR A 48 -21.52 -5.48 8.09
CA THR A 48 -22.11 -4.26 8.69
C THR A 48 -23.41 -3.84 8.01
N TYR A 49 -23.51 -4.03 6.68
CA TYR A 49 -24.64 -3.57 5.87
C TYR A 49 -25.54 -4.72 5.35
N LYS A 50 -25.48 -5.90 5.99
CA LYS A 50 -26.13 -7.14 5.53
C LYS A 50 -27.65 -7.04 5.32
N GLU A 51 -28.33 -6.12 6.00
CA GLU A 51 -29.79 -5.91 5.88
C GLU A 51 -30.18 -4.80 4.88
N SER A 52 -29.21 -4.11 4.28
CA SER A 52 -29.45 -2.97 3.39
C SER A 52 -29.32 -3.36 1.91
N SER A 53 -29.86 -2.52 1.02
CA SER A 53 -29.72 -2.70 -0.43
C SER A 53 -28.23 -2.71 -0.84
N THR A 54 -27.90 -3.39 -1.94
CA THR A 54 -26.51 -3.47 -2.45
C THR A 54 -25.88 -2.08 -2.66
N GLY A 55 -26.67 -1.07 -3.04
CA GLY A 55 -26.21 0.31 -3.19
C GLY A 55 -25.78 0.93 -1.86
N THR A 56 -26.51 0.65 -0.78
CA THR A 56 -26.19 1.12 0.58
C THR A 56 -24.91 0.47 1.12
N VAL A 57 -24.66 -0.81 0.82
CA VAL A 57 -23.43 -1.52 1.21
C VAL A 57 -22.19 -0.88 0.56
N ILE A 58 -22.27 -0.62 -0.75
CA ILE A 58 -21.16 -0.01 -1.51
C ILE A 58 -20.91 1.42 -1.02
N LEU A 59 -21.98 2.20 -0.80
CA LEU A 59 -21.86 3.57 -0.31
C LEU A 59 -21.29 3.61 1.11
N GLY A 60 -21.74 2.71 2.00
CA GLY A 60 -21.21 2.58 3.35
C GLY A 60 -19.72 2.23 3.37
N TYR A 61 -19.29 1.27 2.54
CA TYR A 61 -17.87 0.93 2.38
C TYR A 61 -17.03 2.12 1.88
N LEU A 62 -17.52 2.82 0.85
CA LEU A 62 -16.86 3.99 0.27
C LEU A 62 -16.75 5.14 1.28
N ASN A 63 -17.74 5.32 2.15
CA ASN A 63 -17.74 6.38 3.15
C ASN A 63 -16.80 6.09 4.34
N ASP A 64 -16.76 4.84 4.81
CA ASP A 64 -15.96 4.46 5.98
C ASP A 64 -14.49 4.16 5.63
N THR A 65 -14.28 3.27 4.66
CA THR A 65 -12.92 2.84 4.25
C THR A 65 -12.32 3.80 3.23
N GLY A 66 -13.13 4.27 2.27
CA GLY A 66 -12.66 4.93 1.06
C GLY A 66 -12.20 3.94 -0.02
N LEU A 67 -12.04 4.44 -1.24
CA LEU A 67 -11.45 3.82 -2.42
C LEU A 67 -9.91 3.82 -2.38
N ILE A 68 -9.28 4.83 -1.77
CA ILE A 68 -7.83 5.04 -1.87
C ILE A 68 -7.05 3.97 -1.11
N LEU A 69 -7.45 3.64 0.12
CA LEU A 69 -6.79 2.62 0.94
C LEU A 69 -6.74 1.25 0.28
N PRO A 70 -7.86 0.65 -0.20
CA PRO A 70 -7.80 -0.65 -0.85
C PRO A 70 -7.00 -0.62 -2.14
N LEU A 71 -7.08 0.48 -2.92
CA LEU A 71 -6.28 0.64 -4.13
C LEU A 71 -4.78 0.67 -3.82
N LEU A 72 -4.37 1.43 -2.80
CA LEU A 72 -2.99 1.48 -2.33
C LEU A 72 -2.52 0.12 -1.81
N ALA A 73 -3.35 -0.58 -1.03
CA ALA A 73 -3.02 -1.89 -0.50
C ALA A 73 -2.84 -2.93 -1.62
N ILE A 74 -3.71 -2.94 -2.64
CA ILE A 74 -3.56 -3.80 -3.82
C ILE A 74 -2.28 -3.44 -4.59
N GLY A 75 -2.07 -2.16 -4.90
CA GLY A 75 -0.89 -1.70 -5.63
C GLY A 75 0.41 -2.06 -4.91
N PHE A 76 0.45 -1.85 -3.59
CA PHE A 76 1.57 -2.23 -2.73
C PHE A 76 1.76 -3.74 -2.68
N GLY A 77 0.68 -4.52 -2.59
CA GLY A 77 0.69 -5.98 -2.64
C GLY A 77 1.28 -6.52 -3.96
N ILE A 78 0.88 -5.95 -5.10
CA ILE A 78 1.44 -6.30 -6.42
C ILE A 78 2.93 -5.94 -6.49
N TRP A 79 3.30 -4.75 -6.01
CA TRP A 79 4.71 -4.32 -6.00
C TRP A 79 5.58 -5.23 -5.12
N LEU A 80 5.09 -5.62 -3.93
CA LEU A 80 5.74 -6.61 -3.05
C LEU A 80 5.92 -7.97 -3.74
N PHE A 81 4.88 -8.44 -4.43
CA PHE A 81 4.93 -9.70 -5.17
C PHE A 81 6.00 -9.68 -6.26
N GLN A 82 6.07 -8.57 -7.03
CA GLN A 82 7.10 -8.38 -8.05
C GLN A 82 8.51 -8.30 -7.46
N LEU A 83 8.68 -7.66 -6.30
CA LEU A 83 9.95 -7.67 -5.58
C LEU A 83 10.34 -9.07 -5.11
N GLY A 84 9.41 -9.84 -4.55
CA GLY A 84 9.62 -11.23 -4.14
C GLY A 84 10.10 -12.11 -5.30
N LEU A 85 9.41 -12.02 -6.45
CA LEU A 85 9.84 -12.71 -7.68
C LEU A 85 11.21 -12.23 -8.16
N GLY A 86 11.48 -10.93 -8.10
CA GLY A 86 12.75 -10.35 -8.53
C GLY A 86 13.93 -10.81 -7.66
N VAL A 87 13.75 -10.89 -6.33
CA VAL A 87 14.75 -11.43 -5.41
C VAL A 87 14.97 -12.91 -5.66
N TYR A 88 13.89 -13.68 -5.85
CA TYR A 88 13.98 -15.10 -6.21
C TYR A 88 14.75 -15.32 -7.52
N GLN A 89 14.51 -14.48 -8.53
CA GLN A 89 15.22 -14.45 -9.81
C GLN A 89 16.64 -13.86 -9.72
N ARG A 90 17.11 -13.47 -8.53
CA ARG A 90 18.44 -12.91 -8.26
C ARG A 90 18.75 -11.63 -9.06
N LYS A 91 17.73 -10.81 -9.32
CA LYS A 91 17.89 -9.49 -9.96
C LYS A 91 18.43 -8.49 -8.94
N TYR A 92 19.55 -7.83 -9.27
CA TYR A 92 20.16 -6.82 -8.42
C TYR A 92 19.19 -5.69 -8.00
N PRO A 93 18.43 -5.06 -8.92
CA PRO A 93 17.55 -3.95 -8.54
C PRO A 93 16.49 -4.33 -7.51
N SER A 94 15.92 -5.54 -7.64
CA SER A 94 14.90 -6.05 -6.73
C SER A 94 15.46 -6.29 -5.32
N ALA A 95 16.69 -6.80 -5.20
CA ALA A 95 17.36 -6.94 -3.91
C ALA A 95 17.60 -5.60 -3.23
N ALA A 96 18.02 -4.59 -3.99
CA ALA A 96 18.28 -3.28 -3.45
C ALA A 96 17.00 -2.58 -2.97
N TRP A 97 15.89 -2.72 -3.71
CA TRP A 97 14.57 -2.27 -3.26
C TRP A 97 14.05 -3.05 -2.04
N ALA A 98 14.24 -4.38 -2.00
CA ALA A 98 13.87 -5.19 -0.85
C ALA A 98 14.60 -4.77 0.43
N ARG A 99 15.90 -4.43 0.33
CA ARG A 99 16.67 -3.89 1.47
C ARG A 99 16.07 -2.59 2.00
N MET A 100 15.69 -1.67 1.10
CA MET A 100 15.08 -0.40 1.47
C MET A 100 13.69 -0.60 2.09
N LEU A 101 12.93 -1.56 1.58
CA LEU A 101 11.66 -1.96 2.16
C LEU A 101 11.83 -2.46 3.59
N PHE A 102 12.77 -3.37 3.83
CA PHE A 102 13.01 -3.88 5.18
C PHE A 102 13.50 -2.80 6.14
N LEU A 103 14.24 -1.80 5.65
CA LEU A 103 14.61 -0.64 6.46
C LEU A 103 13.35 0.11 6.92
N TRP A 104 12.44 0.45 6.02
CA TRP A 104 11.18 1.11 6.38
C TRP A 104 10.30 0.25 7.27
N LEU A 105 10.28 -1.06 7.03
CA LEU A 105 9.55 -2.02 7.84
C LEU A 105 10.12 -2.04 9.28
N MET A 106 11.45 -2.06 9.43
CA MET A 106 12.12 -1.96 10.73
C MET A 106 11.78 -0.64 11.45
N VAL A 107 11.82 0.50 10.74
CA VAL A 107 11.41 1.79 11.31
C VAL A 107 9.96 1.74 11.78
N GLY A 108 9.05 1.18 10.98
CA GLY A 108 7.65 1.01 11.34
C GLY A 108 7.45 0.13 12.58
N ILE A 109 8.17 -0.99 12.67
CA ILE A 109 8.12 -1.88 13.84
C ILE A 109 8.62 -1.18 15.09
N VAL A 110 9.72 -0.44 15.00
CA VAL A 110 10.25 0.30 16.16
C VAL A 110 9.25 1.38 16.60
N ALA A 111 8.57 2.05 15.67
CA ALA A 111 7.51 3.00 16.03
C ALA A 111 6.32 2.31 16.72
N LEU A 112 5.91 1.13 16.26
CA LEU A 112 4.85 0.33 16.89
C LEU A 112 5.27 -0.20 18.27
N LEU A 113 6.51 -0.66 18.41
CA LEU A 113 7.10 -1.03 19.71
C LEU A 113 7.04 0.15 20.69
N ILE A 114 7.40 1.36 20.26
CA ILE A 114 7.33 2.55 21.11
C ILE A 114 5.89 2.86 21.54
N ARG A 115 4.93 2.75 20.62
CA ARG A 115 3.50 2.92 20.94
C ARG A 115 3.05 1.93 22.01
N ASP A 116 3.35 0.65 21.82
CA ASP A 116 2.96 -0.41 22.76
C ASP A 116 3.65 -0.23 24.10
N LEU A 117 4.91 0.19 24.10
CA LEU A 117 5.66 0.53 25.30
C LEU A 117 4.96 1.67 26.06
N ILE A 118 4.57 2.76 25.40
CA ILE A 118 3.82 3.86 26.03
C ILE A 118 2.51 3.37 26.65
N GLN A 119 1.77 2.49 25.96
CA GLN A 119 0.52 1.91 26.47
C GLN A 119 0.75 1.02 27.70
N ILE A 120 1.80 0.20 27.66
CA ILE A 120 2.20 -0.69 28.75
C ILE A 120 2.55 0.12 30.01
N PHE A 121 3.38 1.16 29.87
CA PHE A 121 3.80 2.00 30.98
C PHE A 121 2.69 2.94 31.48
N GLY A 122 1.70 3.26 30.63
CA GLY A 122 0.57 4.11 30.97
C GLY A 122 -0.67 3.37 31.51
N GLY A 123 -0.68 2.03 31.51
CA GLY A 123 -1.82 1.21 31.92
C GLY A 123 -1.50 0.19 33.01
N ASN A 124 -2.53 -0.43 33.60
CA ASN A 124 -2.40 -1.54 34.55
C ASN A 124 -2.17 -2.88 33.83
N SER A 125 -1.16 -2.95 32.97
CA SER A 125 -0.83 -4.17 32.24
C SER A 125 -0.20 -5.20 33.18
N SER A 126 -0.54 -6.49 33.02
CA SER A 126 0.12 -7.53 33.81
C SER A 126 1.55 -7.78 33.31
N ALA A 127 2.45 -8.24 34.19
CA ALA A 127 3.83 -8.56 33.80
C ALA A 127 3.92 -9.62 32.68
N ALA A 128 2.94 -10.53 32.61
CA ALA A 128 2.87 -11.53 31.55
C ALA A 128 2.55 -10.91 30.18
N ASP A 129 1.62 -9.95 30.13
CA ASP A 129 1.26 -9.24 28.90
C ASP A 129 2.43 -8.39 28.38
N MET A 130 3.20 -7.80 29.29
CA MET A 130 4.40 -7.03 28.96
C MET A 130 5.48 -7.92 28.31
N ILE A 131 5.77 -9.09 28.90
CA ILE A 131 6.80 -9.99 28.37
C ILE A 131 6.37 -10.55 27.02
N GLY A 132 5.11 -10.99 26.89
CA GLY A 132 4.60 -11.56 25.65
C GLY A 132 4.67 -10.59 24.48
N SER A 133 4.18 -9.37 24.66
CA SER A 133 4.20 -8.34 23.61
C SER A 133 5.62 -7.94 23.21
N LEU A 134 6.51 -7.66 24.17
CA LEU A 134 7.89 -7.27 23.88
C LEU A 134 8.70 -8.38 23.19
N ALA A 135 8.51 -9.64 23.60
CA ALA A 135 9.20 -10.77 22.98
C ALA A 135 8.85 -10.91 21.50
N LEU A 136 7.57 -10.75 21.13
CA LEU A 136 7.13 -10.79 19.74
C LEU A 136 7.79 -9.70 18.91
N TRP A 137 7.83 -8.46 19.40
CA TRP A 137 8.48 -7.36 18.69
C TRP A 137 9.98 -7.58 18.52
N LEU A 138 10.68 -8.07 19.56
CA LEU A 138 12.12 -8.36 19.48
C LEU A 138 12.43 -9.46 18.46
N ILE A 139 11.66 -10.55 18.45
CA ILE A 139 11.81 -11.63 17.46
C ILE A 139 11.65 -11.07 16.05
N LEU A 140 10.66 -10.20 15.83
CA LEU A 140 10.36 -9.64 14.53
C LEU A 140 11.47 -8.68 14.05
N ILE A 141 11.97 -7.81 14.94
CA ILE A 141 13.11 -6.92 14.67
C ILE A 141 14.37 -7.72 14.32
N LEU A 142 14.69 -8.75 15.11
CA LEU A 142 15.86 -9.59 14.88
C LEU A 142 15.75 -10.36 13.55
N SER A 143 14.58 -10.88 13.23
CA SER A 143 14.33 -11.61 11.99
C SER A 143 14.54 -10.73 10.75
N ILE A 144 13.99 -9.52 10.77
CA ILE A 144 14.11 -8.57 9.66
C ILE A 144 15.52 -7.97 9.59
N GLY A 145 16.11 -7.65 10.74
CA GLY A 145 17.49 -7.19 10.83
C GLY A 145 18.48 -8.21 10.27
N TYR A 146 18.28 -9.50 10.55
CA TYR A 146 19.07 -10.58 9.98
C TYR A 146 18.95 -10.62 8.45
N CYS A 147 17.71 -10.57 7.92
CA CYS A 147 17.47 -10.53 6.47
C CYS A 147 18.17 -9.34 5.81
N MET A 148 18.06 -8.14 6.39
CA MET A 148 18.72 -6.93 5.91
C MET A 148 20.24 -7.04 5.92
N TRP A 149 20.81 -7.48 7.04
CA TRP A 149 22.25 -7.61 7.21
C TRP A 149 22.82 -8.62 6.22
N TRP A 150 22.19 -9.78 6.09
CA TRP A 150 22.61 -10.81 5.14
C TRP A 150 22.54 -10.31 3.69
N LEU A 151 21.44 -9.63 3.34
CA LEU A 151 21.26 -9.05 2.00
C LEU A 151 22.33 -8.00 1.71
N ALA A 152 22.69 -7.16 2.68
CA ALA A 152 23.71 -6.14 2.51
C ALA A 152 25.11 -6.73 2.24
N GLN A 153 25.46 -7.83 2.91
CA GLN A 153 26.76 -8.50 2.72
C GLN A 153 26.83 -9.27 1.39
N ASN A 154 25.73 -9.88 0.96
CA ASN A 154 25.71 -10.82 -0.17
C ASN A 154 25.15 -10.21 -1.47
N ILE A 155 24.76 -8.93 -1.49
CA ILE A 155 24.12 -8.33 -2.68
C ILE A 155 24.99 -8.38 -3.93
N ASN A 156 26.30 -8.17 -3.78
CA ASN A 156 27.23 -8.09 -4.91
C ASN A 156 27.67 -9.47 -5.42
N THR A 157 27.52 -10.52 -4.61
CA THR A 157 27.98 -11.88 -4.93
C THR A 157 26.84 -12.80 -5.35
N ALA A 158 25.66 -12.66 -4.72
CA ALA A 158 24.53 -13.54 -4.95
C ALA A 158 23.59 -13.05 -6.07
N PHE A 159 23.59 -11.75 -6.39
CA PHE A 159 22.70 -11.15 -7.38
C PHE A 159 23.43 -10.76 -8.65
N VAL A 160 22.77 -10.97 -9.79
CA VAL A 160 23.33 -10.69 -11.12
C VAL A 160 22.87 -9.31 -11.57
N GLY A 161 23.83 -8.46 -11.91
CA GLY A 161 23.58 -7.12 -12.44
C GLY A 161 24.68 -6.15 -12.02
N GLN A 162 24.82 -5.07 -12.77
CA GLN A 162 25.59 -3.90 -12.34
C GLN A 162 24.60 -2.73 -12.27
N GLU A 163 24.64 -1.98 -11.18
CA GLU A 163 23.93 -0.71 -11.10
C GLU A 163 24.83 0.43 -11.56
N SER A 164 24.27 1.32 -12.37
CA SER A 164 24.91 2.59 -12.66
C SER A 164 24.87 3.49 -11.42
N LEU A 165 25.86 4.37 -11.27
CA LEU A 165 25.89 5.38 -10.20
C LEU A 165 24.61 6.23 -10.18
N PHE A 166 24.05 6.51 -11.35
CA PHE A 166 22.80 7.24 -11.51
C PHE A 166 21.60 6.49 -10.92
N SER A 167 21.48 5.18 -11.15
CA SER A 167 20.39 4.37 -10.60
C SER A 167 20.46 4.29 -9.08
N ALA A 168 21.66 4.12 -8.52
CA ALA A 168 21.88 4.10 -7.08
C ALA A 168 21.52 5.44 -6.42
N SER A 169 21.95 6.56 -7.02
CA SER A 169 21.61 7.91 -6.55
C SER A 169 20.10 8.18 -6.61
N THR A 170 19.45 7.78 -7.70
CA THR A 170 18.00 7.93 -7.88
C THR A 170 17.22 7.17 -6.81
N ARG A 171 17.61 5.93 -6.49
CA ARG A 171 16.96 5.15 -5.41
C ARG A 171 17.11 5.83 -4.05
N THR A 172 18.28 6.37 -3.73
CA THR A 172 18.50 7.10 -2.47
C THR A 172 17.63 8.36 -2.42
N ALA A 173 17.49 9.09 -3.53
CA ALA A 173 16.59 10.23 -3.59
C ALA A 173 15.13 9.83 -3.35
N TRP A 174 14.67 8.74 -3.98
CA TRP A 174 13.34 8.18 -3.71
C TRP A 174 13.17 7.76 -2.25
N ASN A 175 14.21 7.27 -1.58
CA ASN A 175 14.12 6.89 -0.17
C ASN A 175 13.76 8.06 0.76
N LEU A 176 14.24 9.26 0.46
CA LEU A 176 13.94 10.46 1.23
C LEU A 176 12.59 11.08 0.84
N LEU A 177 12.17 10.87 -0.40
CA LEU A 177 10.99 11.50 -0.99
C LEU A 177 9.71 10.66 -0.82
N VAL A 178 9.80 9.32 -0.83
CA VAL A 178 8.64 8.43 -0.68
C VAL A 178 7.79 8.77 0.56
N PRO A 179 8.35 8.97 1.76
CA PRO A 179 7.54 9.26 2.95
C PRO A 179 6.75 10.57 2.82
N THR A 180 7.36 11.62 2.27
CA THR A 180 6.71 12.93 2.16
C THR A 180 5.62 12.89 1.09
N VAL A 181 5.89 12.28 -0.06
CA VAL A 181 4.88 12.09 -1.11
C VAL A 181 3.74 11.19 -0.64
N PHE A 182 4.03 10.15 0.12
CA PHE A 182 3.00 9.27 0.67
C PHE A 182 2.02 10.03 1.57
N VAL A 183 2.55 10.85 2.50
CA VAL A 183 1.71 11.69 3.36
C VAL A 183 0.88 12.68 2.55
N LEU A 184 1.49 13.33 1.55
CA LEU A 184 0.78 14.27 0.68
C LEU A 184 -0.37 13.60 -0.09
N ILE A 185 -0.13 12.41 -0.65
CA ILE A 185 -1.17 11.62 -1.33
C ILE A 185 -2.29 11.30 -0.35
N LEU A 186 -1.99 10.78 0.84
CA LEU A 186 -3.03 10.42 1.82
C LEU A 186 -3.88 11.63 2.26
N VAL A 187 -3.26 12.78 2.48
CA VAL A 187 -3.98 13.99 2.91
C VAL A 187 -4.78 14.60 1.77
N ALA A 188 -4.21 14.69 0.56
CA ALA A 188 -4.85 15.33 -0.58
C ALA A 188 -5.92 14.44 -1.24
N ALA A 189 -5.79 13.12 -1.15
CA ALA A 189 -6.72 12.22 -1.81
C ALA A 189 -8.07 12.13 -1.08
N ARG A 190 -8.11 12.34 0.25
CA ARG A 190 -9.35 12.30 1.05
C ARG A 190 -10.42 13.31 0.57
N PRO A 191 -10.14 14.61 0.42
CA PRO A 191 -11.12 15.56 -0.13
C PRO A 191 -11.59 15.19 -1.54
N LEU A 192 -10.66 14.74 -2.40
CA LEU A 192 -10.98 14.36 -3.77
C LEU A 192 -11.93 13.15 -3.82
N GLU A 193 -11.68 12.15 -2.98
CA GLU A 193 -12.55 10.99 -2.81
C GLU A 193 -13.97 11.38 -2.39
N GLN A 194 -14.11 12.30 -1.44
CA GLN A 194 -15.43 12.82 -1.03
C GLN A 194 -16.16 13.50 -2.19
N THR A 195 -15.46 14.29 -3.01
CA THR A 195 -16.09 14.91 -4.19
C THR A 195 -16.51 13.89 -5.24
N PHE A 196 -15.73 12.83 -5.43
CA PHE A 196 -16.06 11.75 -6.36
C PHE A 196 -17.26 10.93 -5.88
N ILE A 197 -17.30 10.56 -4.60
CA ILE A 197 -18.43 9.83 -4.01
C ILE A 197 -19.70 10.69 -4.07
N ALA A 198 -19.63 11.97 -3.70
CA ALA A 198 -20.75 12.89 -3.79
C ALA A 198 -21.28 13.06 -5.23
N SER A 199 -20.41 12.94 -6.24
CA SER A 199 -20.85 13.00 -7.63
C SER A 199 -21.69 11.79 -8.08
N LEU A 200 -21.53 10.65 -7.39
CA LEU A 200 -22.25 9.39 -7.67
C LEU A 200 -23.52 9.23 -6.83
N THR A 201 -23.80 10.18 -5.95
CA THR A 201 -24.97 10.18 -5.06
C THR A 201 -25.86 11.40 -5.27
N ASP A 202 -27.13 11.32 -4.86
CA ASP A 202 -28.06 12.46 -4.86
C ASP A 202 -27.94 13.24 -3.54
N ALA A 203 -26.71 13.64 -3.19
CA ALA A 203 -26.44 14.39 -1.98
C ALA A 203 -26.75 15.88 -2.23
N ARG A 204 -27.79 16.43 -1.59
CA ARG A 204 -28.11 17.87 -1.64
C ARG A 204 -27.46 18.61 -0.48
N PHE A 205 -26.84 19.75 -0.79
CA PHE A 205 -26.29 20.63 0.24
C PHE A 205 -27.43 21.14 1.14
N ALA A 206 -27.36 20.81 2.43
CA ALA A 206 -28.30 21.18 3.49
C ALA A 206 -29.65 20.41 3.57
N SER A 207 -29.80 19.25 2.92
CA SER A 207 -30.94 18.35 3.17
C SER A 207 -30.60 17.28 4.23
N ALA A 208 -31.58 16.91 5.05
CA ALA A 208 -31.48 15.76 5.97
C ALA A 208 -31.95 14.44 5.33
N ASP A 209 -32.19 14.44 4.02
CA ASP A 209 -32.74 13.30 3.27
C ASP A 209 -31.71 12.16 3.13
N GLU A 210 -32.22 10.93 2.99
CA GLU A 210 -31.41 9.72 2.86
C GLU A 210 -30.67 9.71 1.52
N VAL A 211 -29.33 9.64 1.58
CA VAL A 211 -28.46 9.71 0.40
C VAL A 211 -28.51 8.39 -0.36
N ASN A 212 -29.03 8.44 -1.58
CA ASN A 212 -29.13 7.27 -2.46
C ASN A 212 -28.02 7.28 -3.53
N PHE A 213 -27.54 6.09 -3.88
CA PHE A 213 -26.60 5.91 -4.99
C PHE A 213 -27.34 5.99 -6.32
N VAL A 214 -27.10 7.05 -7.08
CA VAL A 214 -27.71 7.31 -8.40
C VAL A 214 -26.73 7.07 -9.55
N GLY A 215 -25.47 6.70 -9.24
CA GLY A 215 -24.48 6.32 -10.24
C GLY A 215 -24.14 7.45 -11.20
N PHE A 216 -24.29 7.22 -12.51
CA PHE A 216 -23.94 8.19 -13.55
C PHE A 216 -25.10 9.10 -13.98
N ASP A 217 -26.28 8.98 -13.35
CA ASP A 217 -27.47 9.75 -13.73
C ASP A 217 -27.24 11.26 -13.60
N ASN A 218 -26.46 11.69 -12.60
CA ASN A 218 -26.01 13.08 -12.43
C ASN A 218 -25.21 13.59 -13.65
N TYR A 219 -24.34 12.76 -14.22
CA TYR A 219 -23.55 13.10 -15.41
C TYR A 219 -24.40 13.11 -16.67
N ALA A 220 -25.35 12.17 -16.78
CA ALA A 220 -26.30 12.13 -17.89
C ALA A 220 -27.23 13.36 -17.90
N GLN A 221 -27.61 13.89 -16.74
CA GLN A 221 -28.42 15.09 -16.63
C GLN A 221 -27.65 16.38 -16.98
N LEU A 222 -26.36 16.44 -16.67
CA LEU A 222 -25.48 17.57 -17.00
C LEU A 222 -25.05 17.59 -18.48
N LEU A 223 -24.86 16.42 -19.09
CA LEU A 223 -24.46 16.27 -20.49
C LEU A 223 -25.66 16.07 -21.44
N GLY A 224 -26.86 15.89 -20.89
CA GLY A 224 -28.11 15.88 -21.64
C GLY A 224 -28.40 17.27 -22.17
N PHE A 225 -28.21 17.46 -23.48
CA PHE A 225 -28.57 18.71 -24.19
C PHE A 225 -30.00 19.15 -23.83
N ARG A 226 -30.14 20.19 -23.00
CA ARG A 226 -31.40 20.93 -22.86
C ARG A 226 -31.52 21.89 -24.04
N PHE A 227 -32.39 21.56 -25.00
CA PHE A 227 -32.88 22.54 -25.96
C PHE A 227 -33.86 23.46 -25.22
N ASP A 228 -33.32 24.49 -24.57
CA ASP A 228 -34.15 25.55 -24.02
C ASP A 228 -34.62 26.43 -25.20
N ARG A 229 -35.90 26.33 -25.53
CA ARG A 229 -36.52 27.20 -26.54
C ARG A 229 -36.74 28.54 -25.88
N ILE A 230 -35.74 29.40 -25.95
CA ILE A 230 -35.90 30.82 -25.69
C ILE A 230 -36.99 31.30 -26.65
N GLY A 231 -38.16 31.65 -26.11
CA GLY A 231 -39.20 32.31 -26.88
C GLY A 231 -38.59 33.60 -27.42
N CYS A 232 -38.61 33.78 -28.73
CA CYS A 232 -38.25 35.06 -29.31
C CYS A 232 -39.26 36.09 -28.80
N GLU A 233 -38.87 36.86 -27.79
CA GLU A 233 -39.59 38.07 -27.42
C GLU A 233 -39.37 39.05 -28.55
N GLN A 234 -40.39 39.16 -29.40
CA GLN A 234 -40.42 40.11 -30.48
C GLN A 234 -40.66 41.47 -29.83
N ASP A 235 -39.61 42.30 -29.74
CA ASP A 235 -39.73 43.70 -29.33
C ASP A 235 -40.87 44.33 -30.16
N ALA A 236 -41.98 44.59 -29.48
CA ALA A 236 -43.15 45.25 -30.04
C ALA A 236 -43.02 46.76 -29.88
N ASP A 237 -41.86 47.30 -30.25
CA ASP A 237 -41.62 48.74 -30.32
C ASP A 237 -41.42 49.10 -31.80
N GLY A 238 -42.52 49.54 -32.41
CA GLY A 238 -42.52 50.30 -33.66
C GLY A 238 -42.17 51.76 -33.42
#